data_AF-A0AB74R4K4-F1
#
_entry.id   AF-A0AB74R4K4-F1
#
_cell.length_a   1.000
_cell.length_b   1.000
_cell.length_c   1.000
_cell.angle_alpha   90.00
_cell.angle_beta   90.00
_cell.angle_gamma   90.00
#
_symmetry.space_group_name_H-M   'P 1'
#
loop_
_entity.id
_entity.type
_entity.pdbx_description
1 polymer ?
#
loop_
_entity_poly.entity_id
_entity_poly.type
_entity_poly.pdbx_seq_one_letter_code
_entity_poly.pdbx_strand_id
1 'polypeptide(L)'
;MKRNREIVVVCHCILNCNSKVEGLSEFKGAQNIAINLINKGYGIIQLPCPEMIMYGINRWGHVKEQFDNLFFREQCRQMLIPHVRQFNEYLKNDYDIKSIIAIDGSPSCGYNKTCSSKRWFGELSGCNELMDKINDIQMVDGKGIFIEELEKLLKEYNLEIPIVGFDELREDK
;
A
#
# COMPACT_ATOMS: atom_id res chain seq x y z
N MET A 1 6.96 -27.09 20.04
CA MET A 1 7.53 -25.83 19.52
C MET A 1 6.49 -24.72 19.68
N LYS A 2 6.83 -23.52 20.18
CA LYS A 2 5.86 -22.44 20.55
C LYS A 2 5.44 -21.50 19.40
N ARG A 3 5.80 -21.78 18.14
CA ARG A 3 5.49 -20.92 16.98
C ARG A 3 4.31 -21.52 16.20
N ASN A 4 3.26 -20.74 15.97
CA ASN A 4 2.12 -21.13 15.11
C ASN A 4 2.44 -21.05 13.61
N ARG A 5 3.51 -20.33 13.23
CA ARG A 5 3.99 -20.14 11.85
C ARG A 5 3.01 -19.44 10.91
N GLU A 6 2.03 -18.73 11.46
CA GLU A 6 1.07 -17.95 10.69
C GLU A 6 1.49 -16.48 10.61
N ILE A 7 1.57 -15.95 9.40
CA ILE A 7 2.07 -14.60 9.11
C ILE A 7 1.04 -13.84 8.29
N VAL A 8 0.92 -12.54 8.54
CA VAL A 8 0.28 -11.57 7.65
C VAL A 8 1.30 -10.54 7.20
N VAL A 9 1.14 -10.07 5.97
CA VAL A 9 1.93 -8.97 5.41
C VAL A 9 1.03 -7.74 5.38
N VAL A 10 1.55 -6.58 5.76
CA VAL A 10 0.76 -5.34 5.84
C VAL A 10 1.45 -4.19 5.13
N CYS A 11 0.68 -3.37 4.42
CA CYS A 11 1.17 -2.08 3.92
C CYS A 11 1.60 -1.18 5.09
N HIS A 12 2.64 -0.38 4.86
CA HIS A 12 3.36 0.34 5.91
C HIS A 12 2.48 1.13 6.87
N CYS A 13 1.48 1.84 6.35
CA CYS A 13 0.66 2.75 7.16
C CYS A 13 -0.30 2.02 8.12
N ILE A 14 -0.51 0.70 7.98
CA ILE A 14 -1.24 -0.10 8.98
C ILE A 14 -0.54 -0.04 10.34
N LEU A 15 0.80 -0.11 10.34
CA LEU A 15 1.59 -0.07 11.58
C LEU A 15 2.14 1.33 11.88
N ASN A 16 2.15 2.24 10.90
CA ASN A 16 2.65 3.60 11.10
C ASN A 16 1.94 4.61 10.18
N CYS A 17 0.80 5.12 10.63
CA CYS A 17 0.01 6.12 9.92
C CYS A 17 0.75 7.46 9.75
N ASN A 18 1.80 7.73 10.53
CA ASN A 18 2.65 8.93 10.36
C ASN A 18 3.44 8.92 9.03
N SER A 19 3.34 7.87 8.23
CA SER A 19 3.88 7.82 6.85
C SER A 19 2.91 8.32 5.78
N LYS A 20 1.63 8.50 6.13
CA LYS A 20 0.62 9.04 5.22
C LYS A 20 0.92 10.50 4.91
N VAL A 21 0.37 10.98 3.79
CA VAL A 21 0.34 12.42 3.53
C VAL A 21 -0.44 13.12 4.65
N GLU A 22 0.03 14.30 5.03
CA GLU A 22 -0.55 15.11 6.10
C GLU A 22 -2.06 15.31 5.88
N GLY A 23 -2.85 15.17 6.94
CA GLY A 23 -4.31 15.35 6.90
C GLY A 23 -5.14 14.13 6.49
N LEU A 24 -4.53 13.01 6.06
CA LEU A 24 -5.27 11.78 5.67
C LEU A 24 -5.21 10.64 6.70
N SER A 25 -4.71 10.90 7.91
CA SER A 25 -4.71 9.92 8.99
C SER A 25 -5.82 10.18 10.01
N GLU A 26 -6.64 9.17 10.28
CA GLU A 26 -7.61 9.19 11.38
C GLU A 26 -7.04 8.59 12.68
N PHE A 27 -5.85 7.99 12.60
CA PHE A 27 -5.18 7.31 13.73
C PHE A 27 -3.93 8.07 14.16
N LYS A 28 -3.60 7.99 15.46
CA LYS A 28 -2.40 8.62 16.04
C LYS A 28 -1.10 7.90 15.71
N GLY A 29 -1.15 6.62 15.34
CA GLY A 29 0.02 5.76 15.21
C GLY A 29 -0.28 4.54 14.32
N ALA A 30 -0.42 3.36 14.91
CA ALA A 30 -0.91 2.18 14.20
C ALA A 30 -2.46 2.19 14.09
N GLN A 31 -2.98 1.48 13.10
CA GLN A 31 -4.43 1.27 12.90
C GLN A 31 -4.95 0.14 13.81
N ASN A 32 -6.25 0.13 14.11
CA ASN A 32 -6.85 -0.85 15.03
C ASN A 32 -6.75 -2.29 14.50
N ILE A 33 -6.82 -2.49 13.19
CA ILE A 33 -6.55 -3.79 12.56
C ILE A 33 -5.22 -4.42 13.01
N ALA A 34 -4.18 -3.64 13.30
CA ALA A 34 -2.91 -4.17 13.79
C ALA A 34 -3.08 -4.91 15.14
N ILE A 35 -3.89 -4.37 16.05
CA ILE A 35 -4.21 -4.98 17.34
C ILE A 35 -4.98 -6.29 17.11
N ASN A 36 -5.94 -6.28 16.19
CA ASN A 36 -6.73 -7.47 15.85
C ASN A 36 -5.85 -8.60 15.30
N LEU A 37 -4.85 -8.27 14.47
CA LEU A 37 -3.90 -9.25 13.92
C LEU A 37 -3.01 -9.84 15.02
N ILE A 38 -2.50 -9.01 15.93
CA ILE A 38 -1.70 -9.44 17.08
C ILE A 38 -2.51 -10.36 18.01
N ASN A 39 -3.75 -9.97 18.35
CA ASN A 39 -4.62 -10.75 19.23
C ASN A 39 -5.01 -12.11 18.64
N LYS A 40 -5.06 -12.22 17.30
CA LYS A 40 -5.24 -13.50 16.59
C LYS A 40 -3.97 -14.35 16.54
N GLY A 41 -2.84 -13.83 17.01
CA GLY A 41 -1.57 -14.56 17.10
C GLY A 41 -0.71 -14.51 15.85
N TYR A 42 -1.01 -13.65 14.87
CA TYR A 42 -0.21 -13.56 13.64
C TYR A 42 1.16 -12.92 13.89
N GLY A 43 2.20 -13.47 13.26
CA GLY A 43 3.40 -12.70 12.95
C GLY A 43 3.09 -11.64 11.88
N ILE A 44 3.74 -10.48 11.93
CA ILE A 44 3.46 -9.38 10.99
C ILE A 44 4.75 -8.99 10.26
N ILE A 45 4.70 -8.99 8.93
CA ILE A 45 5.74 -8.41 8.06
C ILE A 45 5.22 -7.08 7.53
N GLN A 46 5.96 -5.99 7.77
CA GLN A 46 5.65 -4.69 7.23
C GLN A 46 6.30 -4.50 5.85
N LEU A 47 5.51 -4.15 4.84
CA LEU A 47 6.00 -3.70 3.54
C LEU A 47 6.46 -2.24 3.62
N PRO A 48 7.39 -1.81 2.73
CA PRO A 48 7.84 -0.44 2.67
C PRO A 48 6.72 0.47 2.13
N CYS A 49 6.80 1.76 2.48
CA CYS A 49 5.95 2.78 1.88
C CYS A 49 6.67 3.43 0.69
N PRO A 50 6.29 3.14 -0.57
CA PRO A 50 6.97 3.71 -1.73
C PRO A 50 6.88 5.24 -1.75
N GLU A 51 5.74 5.80 -1.35
CA GLU A 51 5.53 7.24 -1.31
C GLU A 51 6.46 7.94 -0.30
N MET A 52 6.60 7.37 0.90
CA MET A 52 7.51 7.91 1.92
C MET A 52 8.97 7.79 1.50
N ILE A 53 9.36 6.66 0.91
CA ILE A 53 10.75 6.43 0.50
C ILE A 53 11.15 7.34 -0.66
N MET A 54 10.26 7.55 -1.63
CA MET A 54 10.58 8.33 -2.83
C MET A 54 10.39 9.83 -2.66
N TYR A 55 9.40 10.27 -1.86
CA TYR A 55 9.02 11.69 -1.76
C TYR A 55 9.21 12.27 -0.35
N GLY A 56 9.50 11.43 0.65
CA GLY A 56 9.56 11.86 2.05
C GLY A 56 8.20 12.20 2.65
N ILE A 57 8.23 12.77 3.86
CA ILE A 57 7.00 13.10 4.60
C ILE A 57 6.35 14.41 4.13
N ASN A 58 7.17 15.40 3.73
CA ASN A 58 6.71 16.72 3.29
C ASN A 58 6.25 16.69 1.81
N ARG A 59 5.39 15.75 1.46
CA ARG A 59 4.87 15.55 0.09
C ARG A 59 3.41 15.96 -0.02
N TRP A 60 2.98 16.26 -1.24
CA TRP A 60 1.57 16.46 -1.57
C TRP A 60 0.86 15.13 -1.86
N GLY A 61 -0.47 15.16 -1.83
CA GLY A 61 -1.30 14.02 -2.26
C GLY A 61 -1.13 13.77 -3.76
N HIS A 62 -0.90 12.51 -4.12
CA HIS A 62 -0.75 12.08 -5.50
C HIS A 62 -1.93 11.21 -5.95
N VAL A 63 -2.08 11.06 -7.26
CA VAL A 63 -2.99 10.09 -7.90
C VAL A 63 -2.19 9.01 -8.62
N LYS A 64 -2.86 7.91 -8.97
CA LYS A 64 -2.26 6.76 -9.66
C LYS A 64 -1.44 7.17 -10.89
N GLU A 65 -1.97 8.08 -11.71
CA GLU A 65 -1.35 8.52 -12.97
C GLU A 65 0.04 9.14 -12.76
N GLN A 66 0.27 9.81 -11.63
CA GLN A 66 1.59 10.38 -11.32
C GLN A 66 2.62 9.30 -10.96
N PHE A 67 2.16 8.18 -10.42
CA PHE A 67 2.99 7.02 -10.07
C PHE A 67 3.11 6.01 -11.22
N ASP A 68 2.25 6.09 -12.24
CA ASP A 68 2.28 5.19 -13.39
C ASP A 68 3.34 5.61 -14.42
N ASN A 69 4.60 5.48 -14.02
CA ASN A 69 5.74 5.70 -14.89
C ASN A 69 6.85 4.66 -14.62
N LEU A 70 7.78 4.50 -15.57
CA LEU A 70 8.82 3.49 -15.49
C LEU A 70 9.71 3.64 -14.25
N PHE A 71 10.05 4.86 -13.86
CA PHE A 71 10.93 5.12 -12.72
C PHE A 71 10.29 4.67 -11.41
N PHE A 72 9.03 5.07 -11.16
CA PHE A 72 8.32 4.69 -9.95
C PHE A 72 8.06 3.18 -9.89
N ARG A 73 7.65 2.57 -11.01
CA ARG A 73 7.46 1.11 -11.10
C ARG A 73 8.74 0.33 -10.81
N GLU A 74 9.88 0.77 -11.36
CA GLU A 74 11.17 0.14 -11.09
C GLU A 74 11.55 0.24 -9.60
N GLN A 75 11.37 1.41 -8.99
CA GLN A 75 11.62 1.60 -7.56
C GLN A 75 10.70 0.72 -6.70
N CYS A 76 9.42 0.60 -7.05
CA CYS A 76 8.50 -0.34 -6.39
C CYS A 76 9.04 -1.77 -6.45
N ARG A 77 9.47 -2.23 -7.63
CA ARG A 77 10.05 -3.58 -7.78
C ARG A 77 11.31 -3.78 -6.94
N GLN A 78 12.23 -2.82 -6.95
CA GLN A 78 13.47 -2.88 -6.16
C GLN A 78 13.17 -3.00 -4.66
N MET A 79 12.20 -2.24 -4.15
CA MET A 79 11.75 -2.31 -2.76
C MET A 79 11.09 -3.66 -2.41
N LEU A 80 10.34 -4.24 -3.34
CA LEU A 80 9.56 -5.46 -3.11
C LEU A 80 10.35 -6.76 -3.20
N ILE A 81 11.41 -6.81 -4.04
CA ILE A 81 12.26 -7.99 -4.22
C ILE A 81 12.72 -8.62 -2.88
N PRO A 82 13.29 -7.89 -1.90
CA PRO A 82 13.70 -8.50 -0.64
C PRO A 82 12.53 -9.13 0.13
N HIS A 83 11.34 -8.53 0.08
CA HIS A 83 10.15 -9.06 0.75
C HIS A 83 9.59 -10.31 0.06
N VAL A 84 9.50 -10.32 -1.27
CA VAL A 84 9.05 -11.50 -2.02
C VAL A 84 10.01 -12.68 -1.83
N ARG A 85 11.32 -12.41 -1.76
CA ARG A 85 12.31 -13.43 -1.39
C ARG A 85 12.12 -13.93 0.05
N GLN A 86 11.83 -13.03 0.99
CA GLN A 86 11.50 -13.40 2.36
C GLN A 86 10.22 -14.26 2.42
N PHE A 87 9.19 -13.94 1.64
CA PHE A 87 7.95 -14.73 1.57
C PHE A 87 8.23 -16.15 1.08
N ASN A 88 8.98 -16.26 -0.01
CA ASN A 88 9.39 -17.55 -0.56
C ASN A 88 10.14 -18.41 0.48
N GLU A 89 11.02 -17.81 1.28
CA GLU A 89 11.74 -18.53 2.34
C GLU A 89 10.79 -19.05 3.43
N TYR A 90 9.84 -18.23 3.88
CA TYR A 90 8.83 -18.66 4.85
C TYR A 90 7.99 -19.83 4.31
N LEU A 91 7.44 -19.68 3.10
CA LEU A 91 6.59 -20.69 2.48
C LEU A 91 7.32 -22.02 2.27
N LYS A 92 8.61 -21.99 1.91
CA LYS A 92 9.46 -23.19 1.79
C LYS A 92 9.74 -23.92 3.10
N ASN A 93 9.57 -23.25 4.24
CA ASN A 93 9.86 -23.78 5.57
C ASN A 93 8.57 -24.01 6.39
N ASP A 94 7.47 -24.33 5.71
CA ASP A 94 6.16 -24.65 6.29
C ASP A 94 5.56 -23.53 7.15
N TYR A 95 5.81 -22.26 6.77
CA TYR A 95 5.04 -21.13 7.27
C TYR A 95 3.88 -20.83 6.34
N ASP A 96 2.83 -20.26 6.90
CA ASP A 96 1.63 -19.87 6.17
C ASP A 96 1.49 -18.34 6.18
N ILE A 97 1.62 -17.73 5.00
CA ILE A 97 1.37 -16.31 4.81
C ILE A 97 -0.10 -16.15 4.40
N LYS A 98 -0.96 -15.84 5.37
CA LYS A 98 -2.42 -15.83 5.21
C LYS A 98 -2.89 -14.82 4.19
N SER A 99 -2.31 -13.61 4.23
CA SER A 99 -2.66 -12.55 3.29
C SER A 99 -1.66 -11.40 3.32
N ILE A 100 -1.70 -10.61 2.24
CA ILE A 100 -1.15 -9.27 2.16
C ILE A 100 -2.31 -8.28 2.28
N ILE A 101 -2.25 -7.41 3.27
CA ILE A 101 -3.27 -6.39 3.54
C ILE A 101 -2.84 -5.08 2.91
N ALA A 102 -3.53 -4.74 1.83
CA ALA A 102 -3.39 -3.52 1.03
C ALA A 102 -4.32 -2.41 1.57
N ILE A 103 -4.10 -1.15 1.17
CA ILE A 103 -4.87 0.01 1.66
C ILE A 103 -5.69 0.58 0.53
N ASP A 104 -6.98 0.26 0.54
CA ASP A 104 -7.88 0.69 -0.50
C ASP A 104 -7.95 2.21 -0.57
N GLY A 105 -7.86 2.70 -1.79
CA GLY A 105 -7.88 4.09 -2.15
C GLY A 105 -6.52 4.77 -2.26
N SER A 106 -5.46 4.12 -1.78
CA SER A 106 -4.10 4.61 -2.04
C SER A 106 -3.75 4.52 -3.54
N PRO A 107 -3.13 5.58 -4.12
CA PRO A 107 -2.58 5.54 -5.49
C PRO A 107 -1.43 4.53 -5.66
N SER A 108 -0.75 4.17 -4.57
CA SER A 108 0.34 3.18 -4.56
C SER A 108 -0.12 1.82 -4.01
N CYS A 109 -0.77 1.81 -2.86
CA CYS A 109 -1.11 0.61 -2.08
C CYS A 109 -2.56 0.12 -2.21
N GLY A 110 -3.39 0.72 -3.09
CA GLY A 110 -4.78 0.30 -3.32
C GLY A 110 -4.88 -1.08 -3.98
N TYR A 111 -5.91 -1.87 -3.63
CA TYR A 111 -6.13 -3.18 -4.25
C TYR A 111 -7.47 -3.27 -4.99
N ASN A 112 -8.58 -2.94 -4.34
CA ASN A 112 -9.89 -2.92 -4.99
C ASN A 112 -10.18 -1.57 -5.64
N LYS A 113 -9.80 -0.48 -4.96
CA LYS A 113 -9.99 0.91 -5.40
C LYS A 113 -8.71 1.74 -5.26
N THR A 114 -8.56 2.76 -6.08
CA THR A 114 -7.41 3.66 -6.09
C THR A 114 -7.81 5.08 -6.49
N CYS A 115 -7.08 6.08 -5.98
CA CYS A 115 -7.31 7.48 -6.30
C CYS A 115 -6.73 7.81 -7.68
N SER A 116 -7.53 8.37 -8.58
CA SER A 116 -7.18 8.58 -9.99
C SER A 116 -7.65 9.94 -10.49
N SER A 117 -6.82 10.56 -11.33
CA SER A 117 -7.19 11.71 -12.17
C SER A 117 -6.17 11.89 -13.29
N LYS A 118 -6.66 12.06 -14.52
CA LYS A 118 -5.80 12.42 -15.66
C LYS A 118 -5.43 13.90 -15.70
N ARG A 119 -6.05 14.73 -14.86
CA ARG A 119 -5.87 16.19 -14.81
C ARG A 119 -5.03 16.65 -13.63
N TRP A 120 -4.75 15.79 -12.65
CA TRP A 120 -3.97 16.10 -11.45
C TRP A 120 -2.46 16.13 -11.72
N PHE A 121 -2.01 17.21 -12.35
CA PHE A 121 -0.59 17.51 -12.60
C PHE A 121 -0.41 19.02 -12.88
N GLY A 122 0.85 19.46 -12.96
CA GLY A 122 1.22 20.85 -13.27
C GLY A 122 1.57 21.65 -12.02
N GLU A 123 1.71 22.97 -12.18
CA GLU A 123 2.10 23.85 -11.08
C GLU A 123 0.90 24.44 -10.34
N LEU A 124 0.88 24.32 -9.02
CA LEU A 124 -0.26 24.69 -8.17
C LEU A 124 -0.48 26.20 -8.12
N SER A 125 0.58 26.98 -7.89
CA SER A 125 0.46 28.43 -7.64
C SER A 125 -0.03 29.23 -8.85
N GLY A 126 0.22 28.74 -10.05
CA GLY A 126 -0.20 29.35 -11.31
C GLY A 126 -1.42 28.69 -11.97
N CYS A 127 -2.10 27.76 -11.30
CA CYS A 127 -3.19 26.99 -11.92
C CYS A 127 -4.53 27.71 -11.82
N ASN A 128 -4.96 28.36 -12.89
CA ASN A 128 -6.27 29.01 -12.99
C ASN A 128 -7.46 28.04 -12.82
N GLU A 129 -7.27 26.77 -13.16
CA GLU A 129 -8.30 25.71 -13.11
C GLU A 129 -8.10 24.76 -11.92
N LEU A 130 -7.46 25.21 -10.83
CA LEU A 130 -7.10 24.32 -9.72
C LEU A 130 -8.32 23.59 -9.13
N MET A 131 -9.43 24.31 -8.92
CA MET A 131 -10.65 23.70 -8.39
C MET A 131 -11.23 22.64 -9.33
N ASP A 132 -11.17 22.85 -10.65
CA ASP A 132 -11.65 21.87 -11.63
C ASP A 132 -10.79 20.60 -11.61
N LYS A 133 -9.47 20.75 -11.43
CA LYS A 133 -8.56 19.61 -11.25
C LYS A 133 -8.82 18.87 -9.95
N ILE A 134 -9.09 19.57 -8.86
CA ILE A 134 -9.45 18.95 -7.57
C ILE A 134 -10.75 18.15 -7.71
N ASN A 135 -11.77 18.72 -8.37
CA ASN A 135 -13.07 18.08 -8.57
C ASN A 135 -13.02 16.87 -9.52
N ASP A 136 -11.99 16.76 -10.37
CA ASP A 136 -11.76 15.60 -11.26
C ASP A 136 -11.17 14.38 -10.53
N ILE A 137 -10.60 14.57 -9.33
CA ILE A 137 -10.05 13.49 -8.52
C ILE A 137 -11.19 12.59 -8.06
N GLN A 138 -11.05 11.30 -8.34
CA GLN A 138 -12.07 10.32 -8.05
C GLN A 138 -11.48 9.00 -7.54
N MET A 139 -12.31 8.28 -6.81
CA MET A 139 -12.05 6.89 -6.46
C MET A 139 -12.54 5.99 -7.59
N VAL A 140 -11.65 5.19 -8.17
CA VAL A 140 -11.97 4.24 -9.23
C VAL A 140 -11.63 2.81 -8.81
N ASP A 141 -12.32 1.84 -9.40
CA ASP A 141 -11.93 0.44 -9.27
C ASP A 141 -10.56 0.20 -9.91
N GLY A 142 -9.66 -0.43 -9.17
CA GLY A 142 -8.31 -0.72 -9.61
C GLY A 142 -7.27 -0.74 -8.50
N LYS A 143 -6.07 -1.16 -8.90
CA LYS A 143 -4.90 -1.30 -8.02
C LYS A 143 -4.01 -0.07 -8.08
N GLY A 144 -3.36 0.25 -6.97
CA GLY A 144 -2.26 1.17 -6.95
C GLY A 144 -0.99 0.55 -7.54
N ILE A 145 -0.06 1.39 -7.96
CA ILE A 145 1.11 0.96 -8.75
C ILE A 145 2.03 -0.02 -7.99
N PHE A 146 2.17 0.16 -6.68
CA PHE A 146 3.00 -0.73 -5.86
C PHE A 146 2.39 -2.13 -5.75
N ILE A 147 1.07 -2.24 -5.65
CA ILE A 147 0.37 -3.52 -5.60
C ILE A 147 0.39 -4.23 -6.97
N GLU A 148 0.28 -3.48 -8.07
CA GLU A 148 0.45 -4.05 -9.41
C GLU A 148 1.84 -4.70 -9.58
N GLU A 149 2.91 -4.02 -9.13
CA GLU A 149 4.26 -4.57 -9.20
C GLU A 149 4.47 -5.75 -8.23
N LEU A 150 3.83 -5.72 -7.06
CA LEU A 150 3.84 -6.85 -6.13
C LEU A 150 3.18 -8.09 -6.75
N GLU A 151 2.02 -7.97 -7.38
CA GLU A 151 1.36 -9.10 -8.04
C GLU A 151 2.21 -9.69 -9.16
N LYS A 152 2.89 -8.85 -9.95
CA LYS A 152 3.82 -9.33 -10.99
C LYS A 152 4.96 -10.12 -10.36
N LEU A 153 5.58 -9.60 -9.29
CA LEU A 153 6.66 -10.29 -8.59
C LEU A 153 6.19 -11.60 -7.94
N LEU A 154 5.01 -11.64 -7.31
CA LEU A 154 4.46 -12.89 -6.75
C LEU A 154 4.31 -13.95 -7.85
N LYS A 155 3.78 -13.58 -9.03
CA LYS A 155 3.67 -14.47 -10.19
C LYS A 155 5.04 -14.94 -10.70
N GLU A 156 6.00 -14.03 -10.84
CA GLU A 156 7.37 -14.36 -11.27
C GLU A 156 8.06 -15.37 -10.35
N TYR A 157 7.80 -15.29 -9.04
CA TYR A 157 8.33 -16.22 -8.03
C TYR A 157 7.42 -17.44 -7.80
N ASN A 158 6.31 -17.59 -8.53
CA ASN A 158 5.32 -18.65 -8.36
C ASN A 158 4.77 -18.74 -6.92
N LEU A 159 4.47 -17.58 -6.32
CA LEU A 159 3.90 -17.49 -4.97
C LEU A 159 2.41 -17.18 -5.04
N GLU A 160 1.59 -18.01 -4.41
CA GLU A 160 0.14 -17.83 -4.31
C GLU A 160 -0.22 -17.28 -2.93
N ILE A 161 -0.13 -15.96 -2.77
CA ILE A 161 -0.47 -15.27 -1.52
C ILE A 161 -1.70 -14.38 -1.76
N PRO A 162 -2.80 -14.55 -1.02
CA PRO A 162 -3.98 -13.71 -1.16
C PRO A 162 -3.68 -12.23 -0.84
N ILE A 163 -4.19 -11.31 -1.65
CA ILE A 163 -4.16 -9.87 -1.35
C ILE A 163 -5.59 -9.43 -1.00
N VAL A 164 -5.73 -8.68 0.09
CA VAL A 164 -7.00 -8.14 0.57
C VAL A 164 -6.88 -6.63 0.71
N GLY A 165 -7.82 -5.89 0.12
CA GLY A 165 -7.93 -4.44 0.30
C GLY A 165 -8.61 -4.11 1.62
N PHE A 166 -7.98 -3.25 2.42
CA PHE A 166 -8.52 -2.71 3.65
C PHE A 166 -9.11 -1.31 3.40
N ASP A 167 -10.41 -1.16 3.62
CA ASP A 167 -11.13 0.12 3.49
C ASP A 167 -11.21 0.82 4.85
N GLU A 168 -10.33 1.79 5.07
CA GLU A 168 -10.22 2.52 6.34
C GLU A 168 -11.51 3.28 6.72
N LEU A 169 -12.34 3.63 5.74
CA LEU A 169 -13.60 4.36 5.97
C LEU A 169 -14.73 3.47 6.53
N ARG A 170 -14.56 2.14 6.48
CA ARG A 170 -15.54 1.16 6.96
C ARG A 170 -15.15 0.52 8.28
N GLU A 171 -14.04 0.95 8.90
CA GLU A 171 -13.74 0.51 10.25
C GLU A 171 -14.82 1.09 11.17
N ASP A 172 -15.54 0.22 11.88
CA ASP A 172 -16.55 0.62 12.86
C ASP A 172 -15.88 1.56 13.87
N LYS A 173 -16.14 2.87 13.72
CA LYS A 173 -15.60 3.93 14.58
C LYS A 173 -16.25 3.90 15.97
#